data_AF-A0A418VPL1-F1
#
_entry.id   AF-A0A418VPL1-F1
#
_cell.length_a   1.000
_cell.length_b   1.000
_cell.length_c   1.000
_cell.angle_alpha   90.00
_cell.angle_beta   90.00
_cell.angle_gamma   90.00
#
_symmetry.space_group_name_H-M   'P 1'
#
loop_
_entity.id
_entity.type
_entity.pdbx_description
1 polymer ?
#
loop_
_entity_poly.entity_id
_entity_poly.type
_entity_poly.pdbx_seq_one_letter_code
_entity_poly.pdbx_strand_id
1 'polypeptide(L)'
;MSGFKEQGFGDRQGAAMAAKKDQLRKFRENSIVNDATFAEQQAARLAVRVAREQRAAERQAEREAAAAKVAADKLAAESKAAEESAARVANDQELLIEQKAARDARYAARKARK
;
A
#
# COMPACT_ATOMS: atom_id res chain seq x y z
N MET A 1 40.60 -69.29 -10.77
CA MET A 1 39.47 -68.49 -11.29
C MET A 1 38.38 -68.47 -10.23
N SER A 2 38.48 -67.57 -9.25
CA SER A 2 37.49 -67.44 -8.18
C SER A 2 36.23 -66.79 -8.75
N GLY A 3 35.14 -67.57 -8.85
CA GLY A 3 33.85 -67.08 -9.28
C GLY A 3 33.36 -65.97 -8.35
N PHE A 4 33.20 -64.77 -8.91
CA PHE A 4 32.54 -63.65 -8.24
C PHE A 4 31.07 -64.05 -8.04
N LYS A 5 30.65 -64.30 -6.80
CA LYS A 5 29.23 -64.58 -6.50
C LYS A 5 28.42 -63.32 -6.79
N GLU A 6 27.69 -63.31 -7.89
CA GLU A 6 26.71 -62.27 -8.15
C GLU A 6 25.67 -62.26 -7.03
N GLN A 7 25.45 -61.09 -6.41
CA GLN A 7 24.39 -60.93 -5.41
C GLN A 7 23.04 -61.26 -6.06
N GLY A 8 22.29 -62.19 -5.49
CA GLY A 8 20.99 -62.58 -6.01
C GLY A 8 19.96 -61.45 -5.90
N PHE A 9 18.80 -61.61 -6.53
CA PHE A 9 17.71 -60.64 -6.43
C PHE A 9 17.28 -60.37 -4.97
N GLY A 10 17.22 -61.43 -4.15
CA GLY A 10 16.89 -61.32 -2.72
C GLY A 10 17.89 -60.49 -1.92
N ASP A 11 19.19 -60.63 -2.20
CA ASP A 11 20.25 -59.86 -1.54
C ASP A 11 20.15 -58.36 -1.89
N ARG A 12 19.88 -58.05 -3.16
CA ARG A 12 19.67 -56.68 -3.63
C ARG A 12 18.43 -56.04 -3.00
N GLN A 13 17.34 -56.79 -2.88
CA GLN A 13 16.11 -56.31 -2.23
C GLN A 13 16.33 -56.06 -0.73
N GLY A 14 17.04 -56.97 -0.04
CA GLY A 14 17.42 -56.81 1.36
C GLY A 14 18.30 -55.58 1.59
N ALA A 15 19.33 -55.40 0.76
CA ALA A 15 20.22 -54.24 0.81
C ALA A 15 19.47 -52.92 0.56
N ALA A 16 18.55 -52.88 -0.42
CA ALA A 16 17.73 -51.70 -0.69
C ALA A 16 16.80 -51.34 0.49
N MET A 17 16.19 -52.35 1.12
CA MET A 17 15.34 -52.14 2.30
C MET A 17 16.16 -51.67 3.52
N ALA A 18 17.35 -52.22 3.74
CA ALA A 18 18.26 -51.79 4.79
C ALA A 18 18.72 -50.33 4.56
N ALA A 19 19.12 -49.99 3.33
CA ALA A 19 19.50 -48.63 2.97
C ALA A 19 18.37 -47.62 3.19
N LYS A 20 17.12 -47.99 2.84
CA LYS A 20 15.95 -47.12 3.07
C LYS A 20 15.66 -46.93 4.56
N LYS A 21 15.79 -47.98 5.38
CA LYS A 21 15.67 -47.88 6.84
C LYS A 21 16.74 -46.97 7.43
N ASP A 22 17.99 -47.11 6.97
CA ASP A 22 19.11 -46.28 7.43
C ASP A 22 18.95 -44.82 7.02
N GLN A 23 18.46 -44.54 5.81
CA GLN A 23 18.14 -43.18 5.36
C GLN A 23 17.04 -42.55 6.22
N LEU A 24 15.97 -43.29 6.51
CA LEU A 24 14.89 -42.79 7.37
C LEU A 24 15.35 -42.56 8.81
N ARG A 25 16.23 -43.42 9.35
CA ARG A 25 16.83 -43.23 10.67
C ARG A 25 17.67 -41.94 10.70
N LYS A 26 18.59 -41.78 9.75
CA LYS A 26 19.43 -40.57 9.63
C LYS A 26 18.60 -39.31 9.42
N PHE A 27 17.52 -39.38 8.66
CA PHE A 27 16.62 -38.24 8.46
C PHE A 27 15.91 -37.85 9.76
N ARG A 28 15.46 -38.81 10.58
CA ARG A 28 14.84 -38.53 11.88
C ARG A 28 15.84 -38.00 12.91
N GLU A 29 17.04 -38.56 12.94
CA GLU A 29 18.13 -38.12 13.83
C GLU A 29 18.59 -36.70 13.47
N ASN A 30 18.68 -36.38 12.17
CA ASN A 30 19.07 -35.06 11.69
C ASN A 30 17.88 -34.16 11.35
N SER A 31 16.64 -34.54 11.72
CA SER A 31 15.49 -33.72 11.36
C SER A 31 15.54 -32.44 12.17
N ILE A 32 15.65 -31.32 11.47
CA ILE A 32 15.69 -29.94 11.98
C ILE A 32 14.47 -29.63 12.89
N VAL A 33 13.39 -30.41 12.79
CA VAL A 33 12.19 -30.33 13.63
C VAL A 33 12.46 -30.66 15.11
N ASN A 34 13.48 -31.48 15.40
CA ASN A 34 13.88 -31.82 16.77
C ASN A 34 15.04 -30.95 17.29
N ASP A 35 15.52 -30.02 16.48
CA ASP A 35 16.61 -29.12 16.84
C ASP A 35 16.04 -27.87 17.54
N ALA A 36 16.36 -27.70 18.82
CA ALA A 36 15.93 -26.56 19.62
C ALA A 36 16.29 -25.21 18.95
N THR A 37 17.39 -25.17 18.18
CA THR A 37 17.81 -23.96 17.46
C THR A 37 16.84 -23.57 16.34
N PHE A 38 16.15 -24.54 15.73
CA PHE A 38 15.14 -24.25 14.70
C PHE A 38 13.87 -23.65 15.31
N ALA A 39 13.43 -24.18 16.45
CA ALA A 39 12.28 -23.63 17.17
C ALA A 39 12.54 -22.17 17.60
N GLU A 40 13.73 -21.89 18.13
CA GLU A 40 14.17 -20.53 18.48
C GLU A 40 14.22 -19.60 17.25
N GLN A 41 14.77 -20.06 16.13
CA GLN A 41 14.80 -19.29 14.90
C GLN A 41 13.40 -18.99 14.35
N GLN A 42 12.48 -19.96 14.42
CA GLN A 42 11.09 -19.75 14.01
C GLN A 42 10.41 -18.73 14.93
N ALA A 43 10.57 -18.85 16.24
CA ALA A 43 10.04 -17.89 17.20
C ALA A 43 10.59 -16.47 16.95
N ALA A 44 11.89 -16.32 16.69
CA ALA A 44 12.50 -15.04 16.36
C ALA A 44 11.94 -14.45 15.05
N ARG A 45 11.77 -15.27 14.01
CA ARG A 45 11.17 -14.83 12.73
C ARG A 45 9.73 -14.40 12.90
N LEU A 46 8.95 -15.15 13.68
CA LEU A 46 7.56 -14.80 13.99
C LEU A 46 7.48 -13.47 14.76
N ALA A 47 8.33 -13.27 15.77
CA ALA A 47 8.37 -12.01 16.52
C ALA A 47 8.70 -10.81 15.61
N VAL A 48 9.69 -10.95 14.71
CA VAL A 48 10.03 -9.92 13.72
C VAL A 48 8.87 -9.65 12.77
N ARG A 49 8.16 -10.71 12.34
CA ARG A 49 7.00 -10.57 11.45
C ARG A 49 5.87 -9.81 12.14
N VAL A 50 5.50 -10.17 13.37
CA VAL A 50 4.46 -9.46 14.14
C VAL A 50 4.84 -7.98 14.31
N ALA A 51 6.08 -7.68 14.70
CA ALA A 51 6.54 -6.30 14.86
C ALA A 51 6.58 -5.50 13.53
N ARG A 52 6.73 -6.17 12.39
CA ARG A 52 6.62 -5.53 11.06
C ARG A 52 5.17 -5.29 10.66
N GLU A 53 4.29 -6.24 10.93
CA GLU A 53 2.86 -6.14 10.65
C GLU A 53 2.22 -5.02 11.48
N GLN A 54 2.58 -4.90 12.77
CA GLN A 54 2.14 -3.79 13.63
C GLN A 54 2.57 -2.43 13.07
N ARG A 55 3.87 -2.24 12.75
CA ARG A 55 4.37 -1.00 12.14
C ARG A 55 3.80 -0.73 10.74
N ALA A 56 3.39 -1.76 10.01
CA ALA A 56 2.73 -1.58 8.72
C ALA A 56 1.30 -1.08 8.91
N ALA A 57 0.56 -1.65 9.86
CA ALA A 57 -0.80 -1.23 10.21
C ALA A 57 -0.83 0.22 10.72
N GLU A 58 0.09 0.60 11.62
CA GLU A 58 0.21 1.97 12.12
C GLU A 58 0.47 2.96 10.96
N ARG A 59 1.44 2.67 10.10
CA ARG A 59 1.75 3.53 8.95
C ARG A 59 0.62 3.59 7.93
N GLN A 60 -0.16 2.51 7.76
CA GLN A 60 -1.33 2.53 6.89
C GLN A 60 -2.41 3.44 7.45
N ALA A 61 -2.73 3.32 8.74
CA ALA A 61 -3.69 4.19 9.41
C ALA A 61 -3.28 5.68 9.33
N GLU A 62 -2.00 6.00 9.54
CA GLU A 62 -1.48 7.35 9.38
C GLU A 62 -1.62 7.88 7.95
N ARG A 63 -1.32 7.05 6.94
CA ARG A 63 -1.45 7.43 5.53
C ARG A 63 -2.90 7.67 5.13
N GLU A 64 -3.82 6.83 5.59
CA GLU A 64 -5.25 6.98 5.33
C GLU A 64 -5.79 8.25 5.98
N ALA A 65 -5.41 8.53 7.24
CA ALA A 65 -5.77 9.76 7.92
C ALA A 65 -5.19 11.00 7.21
N ALA A 66 -3.93 10.96 6.76
CA ALA A 66 -3.32 12.05 6.01
C ALA A 66 -3.99 12.25 4.63
N ALA A 67 -4.29 11.17 3.91
CA ALA A 67 -4.98 11.24 2.63
C ALA A 67 -6.39 11.82 2.77
N ALA A 68 -7.13 11.44 3.81
CA ALA A 68 -8.45 11.99 4.11
C ALA A 68 -8.40 13.50 4.39
N LYS A 69 -7.41 13.96 5.16
CA LYS A 69 -7.20 15.41 5.41
C LYS A 69 -6.90 16.16 4.12
N VAL A 70 -5.95 15.67 3.31
CA VAL A 70 -5.61 16.31 2.04
C VAL A 70 -6.81 16.36 1.08
N ALA A 71 -7.63 15.30 1.04
CA ALA A 71 -8.83 15.30 0.22
C ALA A 71 -9.87 16.33 0.72
N ALA A 72 -10.10 16.41 2.03
CA ALA A 72 -11.00 17.40 2.62
C ALA A 72 -10.51 18.84 2.36
N ASP A 73 -9.22 19.10 2.54
CA ASP A 73 -8.62 20.41 2.30
C ASP A 73 -8.73 20.84 0.83
N LYS A 74 -8.52 19.91 -0.11
CA LYS A 74 -8.70 20.17 -1.54
C LYS A 74 -10.14 20.51 -1.88
N LEU A 75 -11.11 19.73 -1.39
CA LEU A 75 -12.53 20.02 -1.62
C LEU A 75 -12.94 21.38 -1.05
N ALA A 76 -12.45 21.73 0.14
CA ALA A 76 -12.71 23.03 0.75
C ALA A 76 -12.03 24.19 0.00
N ALA A 77 -10.83 23.98 -0.56
CA ALA A 77 -10.15 24.97 -1.39
C ALA A 77 -10.87 25.17 -2.73
N GLU A 78 -11.32 24.10 -3.36
CA GLU A 78 -12.10 24.14 -4.61
C GLU A 78 -13.44 24.85 -4.42
N SER A 79 -14.16 24.57 -3.32
CA SER A 79 -15.43 25.24 -3.02
C SER A 79 -15.23 26.74 -2.81
N LYS A 80 -14.20 27.14 -2.04
CA LYS A 80 -13.87 28.56 -1.83
C LYS A 80 -13.48 29.26 -3.13
N ALA A 81 -12.68 28.61 -3.97
CA ALA A 81 -12.29 29.18 -5.26
C ALA A 81 -13.50 29.37 -6.19
N ALA A 82 -14.45 28.42 -6.18
CA ALA A 82 -15.69 28.55 -6.93
C ALA A 82 -16.54 29.72 -6.42
N GLU A 83 -16.75 29.82 -5.11
CA GLU A 83 -17.49 30.92 -4.48
C GLU A 83 -16.85 32.29 -4.77
N GLU A 84 -15.53 32.41 -4.62
CA GLU A 84 -14.80 33.64 -4.94
C GLU A 84 -14.93 34.00 -6.43
N SER A 85 -14.86 33.02 -7.33
CA SER A 85 -15.02 33.29 -8.76
C SER A 85 -16.42 33.82 -9.09
N ALA A 86 -17.46 33.25 -8.47
CA ALA A 86 -18.84 33.67 -8.65
C ALA A 86 -19.07 35.08 -8.08
N ALA A 87 -18.52 35.36 -6.90
CA ALA A 87 -18.57 36.69 -6.29
C ALA A 87 -17.86 37.75 -7.14
N ARG A 88 -16.70 37.44 -7.72
CA ARG A 88 -15.99 38.35 -8.62
C ARG A 88 -16.81 38.67 -9.87
N VAL A 89 -17.41 37.65 -10.50
CA VAL A 89 -18.28 37.85 -11.67
C VAL A 89 -19.48 38.72 -11.33
N ALA A 90 -20.13 38.49 -10.18
CA ALA A 90 -21.25 39.32 -9.74
C ALA A 90 -20.83 40.78 -9.51
N ASN A 91 -19.73 41.01 -8.79
CA ASN A 91 -19.21 42.36 -8.54
C ASN A 91 -18.82 43.08 -9.84
N ASP A 92 -18.20 42.37 -10.79
CA ASP A 92 -17.83 42.95 -12.09
C ASP A 92 -19.08 43.34 -12.90
N GLN A 93 -20.15 42.54 -12.84
CA GLN A 93 -21.42 42.87 -13.48
C GLN A 93 -22.08 44.10 -12.87
N GLU A 94 -22.11 44.20 -11.54
CA GLU A 94 -22.62 45.38 -10.83
C GLU A 94 -21.84 46.65 -11.20
N LEU A 95 -20.51 46.57 -11.21
CA LEU A 95 -19.65 47.69 -11.59
C LEU A 95 -19.91 48.15 -13.04
N LEU A 96 -20.12 47.22 -13.97
CA LEU A 96 -20.44 47.56 -15.36
C LEU A 96 -21.80 48.25 -15.49
N ILE A 97 -22.80 47.82 -14.70
CA ILE A 97 -24.12 48.46 -14.65
C ILE A 97 -23.98 49.90 -14.13
N GLU A 98 -23.25 50.10 -13.03
CA GLU A 98 -23.01 51.43 -12.45
C GLU A 98 -22.27 52.35 -13.42
N GLN A 99 -21.22 51.86 -14.08
CA GLN A 99 -20.46 52.64 -15.07
C GLN A 99 -21.33 53.05 -16.26
N LYS A 100 -22.21 52.16 -16.73
CA LYS A 100 -23.16 52.47 -17.80
C LYS A 100 -24.15 53.53 -17.35
N ALA A 101 -24.76 53.38 -16.17
CA ALA A 101 -25.68 54.37 -15.62
C ALA A 101 -25.02 55.75 -15.47
N ALA A 102 -23.78 55.80 -14.98
CA ALA A 102 -23.01 57.03 -14.87
C ALA A 102 -22.72 57.67 -16.25
N ARG A 103 -22.40 56.85 -17.26
CA ARG A 103 -22.18 57.33 -18.64
C ARG A 103 -23.46 57.88 -19.25
N ASP A 104 -24.58 57.19 -19.08
CA ASP A 104 -25.88 57.59 -19.61
C ASP A 104 -26.35 58.90 -18.95
N ALA A 105 -26.16 59.06 -17.64
CA ALA A 105 -26.43 60.30 -16.92
C ALA A 105 -25.59 61.48 -17.44
N ARG A 106 -24.28 61.25 -17.70
CA ARG A 106 -23.40 62.28 -18.31
C ARG A 106 -23.85 62.65 -19.71
N TYR A 107 -24.26 61.67 -20.52
CA TYR A 107 -24.73 61.91 -21.88
C TYR A 107 -26.04 62.72 -21.88
N ALA A 108 -27.00 62.35 -21.02
CA ALA A 108 -28.24 63.09 -20.82
C ALA A 108 -27.97 64.54 -20.39
N ALA A 109 -27.09 64.75 -19.40
CA ALA A 109 -26.70 66.09 -18.95
C ALA A 109 -26.04 66.93 -20.06
N ARG A 110 -25.19 66.32 -20.89
CA ARG A 110 -24.58 66.99 -22.05
C ARG A 110 -25.63 67.36 -23.10
N LYS A 111 -26.56 66.45 -23.39
CA LYS A 111 -27.64 66.69 -24.36
C LYS A 111 -28.57 67.81 -23.90
N ALA A 112 -28.91 67.87 -22.62
CA ALA A 112 -29.75 68.94 -22.06
C ALA A 112 -29.10 70.34 -22.10
N ARG A 113 -27.77 70.43 -22.29
CA ARG A 113 -27.03 71.69 -22.44
C ARG A 113 -26.92 72.16 -23.90
N LYS A 114 -27.22 71.28 -24.87
CA LYS A 114 -27.20 71.58 -26.31
C LYS A 114 -28.61 71.92 -26.77
#